data_AF-A0A1F1XLP4-F1
#
_entry.id   AF-A0A1F1XLP4-F1
#
_cell.length_a   1.000
_cell.length_b   1.000
_cell.length_c   1.000
_cell.angle_alpha   90.00
_cell.angle_beta   90.00
_cell.angle_gamma   90.00
#
_symmetry.space_group_name_H-M   'P 1'
#
loop_
_entity.id
_entity.type
_entity.pdbx_description
1 polymer ?
#
loop_
_entity_poly.entity_id
_entity_poly.type
_entity_poly.pdbx_seq_one_letter_code
_entity_poly.pdbx_strand_id
1 'polypeptide(L)'
;MGADELRDIAEVSSVEIITSACVHLMSAAAVKVGLAEDEETGQYQDLAEARKLITALAGLVTAAAPEIGNEHARSLRDGLRSLQLAFAEALPFPDEPGKAPGEKYTGRVS
;
A
#
# COMPACT_ATOMS: atom_id res chain seq x y z
N MET A 1 -5.75 -33.63 -1.91
CA MET A 1 -6.05 -32.25 -1.47
C MET A 1 -4.80 -31.46 -1.79
N GLY A 2 -4.90 -30.57 -2.77
CA GLY A 2 -3.77 -30.09 -3.58
C GLY A 2 -2.66 -29.48 -2.75
N ALA A 3 -1.44 -29.96 -2.98
CA ALA A 3 -0.27 -29.15 -2.65
C ALA A 3 -0.40 -27.86 -3.46
N ASP A 4 -0.33 -26.74 -2.76
CA ASP A 4 -0.19 -25.42 -3.36
C ASP A 4 1.05 -25.45 -4.27
N GLU A 5 0.86 -25.69 -5.57
CA GLU A 5 1.95 -25.66 -6.54
C GLU A 5 2.40 -24.21 -6.62
N LEU A 6 3.50 -23.90 -5.92
CA LEU A 6 4.22 -22.65 -6.08
C LEU A 6 4.52 -22.48 -7.58
N ARG A 7 3.83 -21.53 -8.22
CA ARG A 7 4.06 -21.18 -9.62
C ARG A 7 5.52 -20.73 -9.79
N ASP A 8 6.18 -21.21 -10.84
CA ASP A 8 7.54 -20.78 -11.14
C ASP A 8 7.55 -19.27 -11.41
N ILE A 9 8.37 -18.54 -10.66
CA ILE A 9 8.48 -17.08 -10.77
C ILE A 9 8.94 -16.64 -12.17
N ALA A 10 9.65 -17.52 -12.90
CA ALA A 10 10.05 -17.27 -14.27
C ALA A 10 8.86 -17.19 -15.24
N GLU A 11 7.72 -17.76 -14.88
CA GLU A 11 6.49 -17.78 -15.68
C GLU A 11 5.51 -16.64 -15.31
N VAL A 12 5.86 -15.82 -14.32
CA VAL A 12 5.05 -14.70 -13.84
C VAL A 12 5.51 -13.41 -14.50
N SER A 13 4.59 -12.66 -15.08
CA SER A 13 4.95 -11.39 -15.72
C SER A 13 5.42 -10.37 -14.67
N SER A 14 6.33 -9.46 -15.06
CA SER A 14 6.78 -8.40 -14.15
C SER A 14 5.64 -7.52 -13.66
N VAL A 15 4.63 -7.28 -14.50
CA VAL A 15 3.40 -6.55 -14.11
C VAL A 15 2.68 -7.27 -12.98
N GLU A 16 2.49 -8.58 -13.09
CA GLU A 16 1.84 -9.40 -12.06
C GLU A 16 2.63 -9.42 -10.74
N ILE A 17 3.97 -9.53 -10.81
CA ILE A 17 4.83 -9.45 -9.61
C ILE A 17 4.68 -8.10 -8.91
N ILE A 18 4.75 -7.00 -9.67
CA ILE A 18 4.66 -5.64 -9.12
C ILE A 18 3.28 -5.39 -8.52
N THR A 19 2.20 -5.76 -9.22
CA THR A 19 0.84 -5.53 -8.72
C THR A 19 0.55 -6.38 -7.49
N SER A 20 0.98 -7.65 -7.47
CA SER A 20 0.88 -8.52 -6.29
C SER A 20 1.63 -7.94 -5.09
N ALA A 21 2.88 -7.50 -5.27
CA ALA A 21 3.65 -6.86 -4.19
C ALA A 21 2.97 -5.59 -3.66
N CYS A 22 2.41 -4.76 -4.55
CA CYS A 22 1.65 -3.58 -4.14
C CYS A 22 0.40 -3.95 -3.33
N VAL A 23 -0.33 -4.99 -3.73
CA VAL A 23 -1.51 -5.48 -2.99
C VAL A 23 -1.12 -5.96 -1.59
N HIS A 24 -0.04 -6.72 -1.45
CA HIS A 24 0.44 -7.14 -0.13
C HIS A 24 0.82 -5.97 0.78
N LEU A 25 1.53 -4.96 0.24
CA LEU A 25 1.83 -3.73 0.97
C LEU A 25 0.56 -2.96 1.35
N MET A 26 -0.43 -2.88 0.47
CA MET A 26 -1.71 -2.24 0.74
C MET A 26 -2.48 -2.93 1.86
N SER A 27 -2.62 -4.26 1.80
CA SER A 27 -3.31 -5.03 2.83
C SER A 27 -2.63 -4.90 4.19
N ALA A 28 -1.30 -5.01 4.21
CA ALA A 28 -0.53 -4.80 5.45
C ALA A 28 -0.70 -3.38 5.99
N ALA A 29 -0.66 -2.36 5.13
CA ALA A 29 -0.89 -0.98 5.55
C ALA A 29 -2.32 -0.77 6.06
N ALA A 30 -3.33 -1.36 5.41
CA ALA A 30 -4.73 -1.27 5.83
C ALA A 30 -4.93 -1.82 7.25
N VAL A 31 -4.36 -2.98 7.55
CA VAL A 31 -4.38 -3.55 8.91
C VAL A 31 -3.70 -2.61 9.90
N LYS A 32 -2.50 -2.10 9.58
CA LYS A 32 -1.74 -1.22 10.47
C LYS A 32 -2.36 0.16 10.68
N VAL A 33 -3.13 0.67 9.70
CA VAL A 33 -3.93 1.91 9.86
C VAL A 33 -5.20 1.64 10.69
N GLY A 34 -5.65 0.39 10.78
CA GLY A 34 -6.89 0.00 11.48
C GLY A 34 -8.13 -0.04 10.57
N LEU A 35 -7.95 -0.12 9.24
CA LEU A 35 -9.05 -0.24 8.27
C LEU A 35 -9.58 -1.67 8.11
N ALA A 36 -8.79 -2.66 8.48
CA ALA A 36 -9.13 -4.07 8.37
C ALA A 36 -8.94 -4.75 9.73
N GLU A 37 -9.83 -5.68 10.06
CA GLU A 37 -9.70 -6.51 11.25
C GLU A 37 -8.53 -7.48 11.06
N ASP A 38 -7.72 -7.63 12.10
CA ASP A 38 -6.81 -8.76 12.23
C ASP A 38 -7.56 -9.83 13.04
N GLU A 39 -8.05 -10.87 12.34
CA GLU A 39 -8.80 -11.99 12.92
C GLU A 39 -8.02 -12.72 14.03
N GLU A 40 -6.69 -12.63 14.04
CA GLU A 40 -5.83 -13.35 14.98
C GLU A 40 -5.48 -12.53 16.24
N THR A 41 -5.50 -11.20 16.16
CA THR A 41 -4.97 -10.32 17.23
C THR A 41 -5.96 -9.31 17.82
N GLY A 42 -7.13 -9.09 17.20
CA GLY A 42 -8.20 -8.29 17.77
C GLY A 42 -8.02 -6.77 17.71
N GLN A 43 -7.36 -6.25 16.66
CA GLN A 43 -6.99 -4.85 16.35
C GLN A 43 -5.57 -4.46 16.80
N TYR A 44 -4.65 -4.40 15.83
CA TYR A 44 -3.33 -3.79 15.99
C TYR A 44 -3.18 -2.59 15.03
N GLN A 45 -3.74 -1.45 15.42
CA GLN A 45 -3.38 -0.19 14.80
C GLN A 45 -1.97 0.21 15.24
N ASP A 46 -1.06 0.37 14.28
CA ASP A 46 0.29 0.84 14.48
C ASP A 46 0.65 1.82 13.36
N LEU A 47 0.47 3.11 13.66
CA LEU A 47 0.73 4.19 12.71
C LEU A 47 2.23 4.35 12.39
N ALA A 48 3.14 3.87 13.25
CA ALA A 48 4.56 3.92 12.94
C ALA A 48 4.91 2.90 11.84
N GLU A 49 4.35 1.70 11.91
CA GLU A 49 4.48 0.67 10.87
C GLU A 49 3.72 1.04 9.59
N ALA A 50 2.47 1.53 9.72
CA ALA A 50 1.68 1.98 8.56
C ALA A 50 2.42 3.06 7.75
N ARG A 51 3.08 4.02 8.42
CA ARG A 51 3.85 5.08 7.75
C ARG A 51 4.93 4.51 6.84
N LYS A 52 5.64 3.46 7.30
CA LYS A 52 6.72 2.79 6.53
C LYS A 52 6.15 2.13 5.28
N LEU A 53 5.07 1.37 5.44
CA LEU A 53 4.41 0.65 4.35
C LEU A 53 3.84 1.59 3.29
N ILE A 54 3.09 2.63 3.71
CA ILE A 54 2.51 3.62 2.80
C ILE A 54 3.62 4.39 2.05
N THR A 55 4.72 4.75 2.74
CA THR A 55 5.85 5.44 2.10
C THR A 55 6.56 4.55 1.08
N ALA A 56 6.79 3.28 1.39
CA ALA A 56 7.38 2.31 0.47
C ALA A 56 6.48 2.06 -0.74
N LEU A 57 5.18 1.86 -0.50
CA LEU A 57 4.17 1.69 -1.54
C LEU A 57 4.10 2.91 -2.46
N ALA A 58 4.12 4.12 -1.91
CA ALA A 58 4.12 5.35 -2.70
C ALA A 58 5.34 5.45 -3.63
N GLY A 59 6.53 5.11 -3.13
CA GLY A 59 7.73 5.04 -3.97
C GLY A 59 7.59 4.01 -5.09
N LEU A 60 7.11 2.81 -4.75
CA LEU A 60 6.92 1.72 -5.71
C LEU A 60 5.88 2.07 -6.77
N VAL A 61 4.70 2.55 -6.39
CA VAL A 61 3.60 2.90 -7.32
C VAL A 61 4.03 4.03 -8.25
N THR A 62 4.71 5.07 -7.73
CA THR A 62 5.21 6.17 -8.55
C THR A 62 6.24 5.68 -9.58
N ALA A 63 7.14 4.78 -9.20
CA ALA A 63 8.13 4.21 -10.11
C ALA A 63 7.52 3.21 -11.11
N ALA A 64 6.53 2.42 -10.69
CA ALA A 64 5.93 1.35 -11.50
C ALA A 64 4.84 1.84 -12.47
N ALA A 65 4.18 2.96 -12.18
CA ALA A 65 3.07 3.50 -12.97
C ALA A 65 3.32 3.55 -14.50
N PRO A 66 4.48 3.99 -15.01
CA PRO A 66 4.74 3.98 -16.46
C PRO A 66 4.91 2.57 -17.05
N GLU A 67 5.27 1.58 -16.23
CA GLU A 67 5.64 0.23 -16.70
C GLU A 67 4.46 -0.76 -16.70
N ILE A 68 3.45 -0.54 -15.84
CA ILE A 68 2.37 -1.52 -15.62
C ILE A 68 1.07 -1.21 -16.36
N GLY A 69 1.05 -0.18 -17.21
CA GLY A 69 -0.13 0.23 -17.96
C GLY A 69 -1.18 1.00 -17.14
N ASN A 70 -2.05 1.72 -17.85
CA ASN A 70 -2.93 2.73 -17.25
C ASN A 70 -3.95 2.18 -16.26
N GLU A 71 -4.53 1.00 -16.52
CA GLU A 71 -5.58 0.43 -15.67
C GLU A 71 -5.02 -0.01 -14.32
N HIS A 72 -3.95 -0.81 -14.31
CA HIS A 72 -3.26 -1.23 -13.09
C HIS A 72 -2.74 -0.01 -12.30
N ALA A 73 -2.07 0.93 -12.98
CA ALA A 73 -1.53 2.12 -12.33
C ALA A 73 -2.62 2.99 -11.69
N ARG A 74 -3.81 3.12 -12.31
CA ARG A 74 -4.94 3.85 -11.73
C ARG A 74 -5.42 3.17 -10.45
N SER A 75 -5.73 1.87 -10.51
CA SER A 75 -6.22 1.13 -9.35
C SER A 75 -5.25 1.21 -8.16
N LEU A 76 -3.93 1.12 -8.42
CA LEU A 76 -2.94 1.20 -7.35
C LEU A 76 -2.84 2.60 -6.73
N ARG A 77 -2.94 3.66 -7.54
CA ARG A 77 -2.95 5.04 -7.02
C ARG A 77 -4.19 5.32 -6.18
N ASP A 78 -5.35 4.82 -6.59
CA ASP A 78 -6.59 5.00 -5.86
C ASP A 78 -6.53 4.28 -4.49
N GLY A 79 -6.02 3.04 -4.45
CA GLY A 79 -5.78 2.31 -3.20
C GLY A 79 -4.78 3.01 -2.28
N LEU A 80 -3.66 3.48 -2.82
CA LEU A 80 -2.67 4.25 -2.06
C LEU A 80 -3.27 5.55 -1.48
N ARG A 81 -4.06 6.30 -2.27
CA ARG A 81 -4.72 7.53 -1.80
C ARG A 81 -5.65 7.24 -0.63
N SER A 82 -6.44 6.17 -0.70
CA SER A 82 -7.34 5.76 0.39
C SER A 82 -6.56 5.47 1.68
N LEU A 83 -5.41 4.79 1.59
CA LEU A 83 -4.54 4.53 2.75
C LEU A 83 -3.96 5.83 3.34
N GLN A 84 -3.52 6.75 2.49
CA GLN A 84 -2.97 8.04 2.95
C GLN A 84 -4.03 8.90 3.66
N LEU A 85 -5.27 8.89 3.16
CA LEU A 85 -6.40 9.57 3.81
C LEU A 85 -6.75 8.94 5.16
N ALA A 86 -6.90 7.61 5.20
CA ALA A 86 -7.20 6.91 6.44
C ALA A 86 -6.08 7.09 7.49
N PHE A 87 -4.82 7.09 7.07
CA PHE A 87 -3.70 7.41 7.96
C PHE A 87 -3.83 8.82 8.54
N ALA A 88 -4.15 9.81 7.71
CA ALA A 88 -4.31 11.19 8.15
C ALA A 88 -5.49 11.36 9.11
N GLU A 89 -6.59 10.65 8.89
CA GLU A 89 -7.76 10.62 9.78
C GLU A 89 -7.45 9.97 11.13
N ALA A 90 -6.59 8.94 11.13
CA ALA A 90 -6.21 8.22 12.34
C ALA A 90 -5.18 8.96 13.21
N LEU A 91 -4.51 10.00 12.68
CA LEU A 91 -3.52 10.76 13.43
C LEU A 91 -4.17 11.64 14.51
N PRO A 92 -3.61 11.70 15.73
CA PRO A 92 -4.09 12.62 16.76
C PRO A 92 -3.80 14.09 16.43
N PHE A 93 -2.75 14.33 15.64
CA PHE A 93 -2.37 15.66 15.14
C PHE A 93 -1.89 15.54 13.70
N PRO A 94 -2.27 16.46 12.80
CA PRO A 94 -1.83 16.40 11.40
C PRO A 94 -0.30 16.45 11.28
N ASP A 95 0.24 15.67 10.35
CA ASP A 95 1.63 15.80 9.92
C ASP A 95 1.87 17.21 9.33
N GLU A 96 3.10 17.72 9.52
CA GLU A 96 3.55 18.91 8.81
C GLU A 96 3.53 18.69 7.28
N PRO A 97 3.35 19.76 6.47
CA PRO A 97 3.48 19.64 5.02
C PRO A 97 4.81 19.00 4.60
N GLY A 98 4.74 18.03 3.70
CA GLY A 98 5.88 17.25 3.22
C GLY A 98 6.29 16.08 4.15
N LYS A 99 5.57 15.86 5.25
CA LYS A 99 5.88 14.79 6.23
C LYS A 99 4.85 13.66 6.24
N ALA A 100 3.71 13.81 5.57
CA ALA A 100 2.73 12.74 5.49
C ALA A 100 3.30 11.52 4.74
N PRO A 101 2.90 10.29 5.09
CA PRO A 101 3.43 9.08 4.47
C PRO A 101 3.20 9.09 2.95
N GLY A 102 4.28 8.91 2.18
CA GLY A 102 4.23 8.92 0.72
C GLY A 102 4.13 10.30 0.06
N GLU A 103 3.95 11.40 0.81
CA GLU A 103 3.72 12.75 0.26
C GLU A 103 4.84 13.22 -0.68
N LYS A 104 6.09 12.83 -0.39
CA LYS A 104 7.25 13.08 -1.27
C LYS A 104 7.02 12.60 -2.71
N TYR A 105 6.27 11.52 -2.91
CA TYR A 105 6.05 10.88 -4.20
C TYR A 105 4.71 11.23 -4.84
N THR A 106 3.68 11.46 -4.02
CA THR A 106 2.29 11.65 -4.48
C THR A 106 1.82 13.09 -4.43
N GLY A 107 2.55 13.97 -3.72
CA GLY A 107 2.00 15.23 -3.23
C GLY A 107 1.02 15.01 -2.08
N ARG A 108 0.51 16.11 -1.53
CA ARG A 108 -0.44 16.08 -0.42
C ARG A 108 -1.79 15.56 -0.89
N VAL A 109 -2.37 14.64 -0.12
CA VAL A 109 -3.74 14.16 -0.32
C VAL A 109 -4.70 14.95 0.57
N SER A 110 -5.90 15.16 0.06
CA SER A 110 -7.03 15.85 0.70
C SER A 110 -8.34 15.40 0.08
#